data_AF-A0A093WEJ0-F1
#
_entry.id   AF-A0A093WEJ0-F1
#
_cell.length_a   1.000
_cell.length_b   1.000
_cell.length_c   1.000
_cell.angle_alpha   90.00
_cell.angle_beta   90.00
_cell.angle_gamma   90.00
#
_symmetry.space_group_name_H-M   'P 1'
#
loop_
_entity.id
_entity.type
_entity.pdbx_description
1 polymer ?
#
loop_
_entity_poly.entity_id
_entity_poly.type
_entity_poly.pdbx_seq_one_letter_code
_entity_poly.pdbx_strand_id
1 'polypeptide(L)'
;MDNKQELENFKNAVFSTAKAIARNTISIEDQQQVAKVHIPKIISADNPDEVLEARATADSEALRIRYNNEDISKKNEPRGTISKSLYKIAEKIRYEKIGSDQYLGIKNNLNNYYQKKY
;
A
#
# COMPACT_ATOMS: atom_id res chain seq x y z
N MET A 1 -10.48 -27.06 3.99
CA MET A 1 -10.67 -26.26 2.75
C MET A 1 -9.37 -26.36 1.96
N ASP A 2 -9.39 -26.17 0.64
CA ASP A 2 -8.16 -26.25 -0.18
C ASP A 2 -7.30 -24.99 0.06
N ASN A 3 -6.03 -25.17 0.46
CA ASN A 3 -5.09 -24.09 0.78
C ASN A 3 -4.95 -23.09 -0.40
N LYS A 4 -5.09 -23.58 -1.63
CA LYS A 4 -5.10 -22.73 -2.84
C LYS A 4 -6.29 -21.77 -2.87
N GLN A 5 -7.47 -22.22 -2.45
CA GLN A 5 -8.67 -21.38 -2.41
C GLN A 5 -8.57 -20.33 -1.30
N GLU A 6 -7.99 -20.68 -0.16
CA GLU A 6 -7.76 -19.76 0.96
C GLU A 6 -6.79 -18.63 0.57
N LEU A 7 -5.71 -18.97 -0.13
CA LEU A 7 -4.77 -17.99 -0.67
C LEU A 7 -5.43 -16.99 -1.64
N GLU A 8 -6.26 -17.48 -2.57
CA GLU A 8 -6.97 -16.60 -3.51
C GLU A 8 -8.01 -15.74 -2.80
N ASN A 9 -8.74 -16.30 -1.83
CA ASN A 9 -9.66 -15.54 -1.00
C ASN A 9 -8.95 -14.42 -0.23
N PHE A 10 -7.78 -14.72 0.34
CA PHE A 10 -6.94 -13.73 1.02
C PHE A 10 -6.51 -12.62 0.06
N LYS A 11 -5.94 -12.95 -1.10
CA LYS A 11 -5.53 -11.95 -2.11
C LYS A 11 -6.69 -11.05 -2.52
N ASN A 12 -7.86 -11.64 -2.78
CA ASN A 12 -9.07 -10.89 -3.14
C ASN A 12 -9.54 -9.96 -2.02
N ALA A 13 -9.48 -10.40 -0.77
CA ALA A 13 -9.83 -9.59 0.39
C ALA A 13 -8.87 -8.41 0.57
N VAL A 14 -7.56 -8.65 0.46
CA VAL A 14 -6.54 -7.60 0.54
C VAL A 14 -6.72 -6.57 -0.58
N PHE A 15 -6.90 -7.04 -1.81
CA PHE A 15 -7.11 -6.17 -2.97
C PHE A 15 -8.38 -5.33 -2.84
N SER A 16 -9.49 -5.94 -2.43
CA SER A 16 -10.77 -5.23 -2.24
C SER A 16 -10.67 -4.18 -1.14
N THR A 17 -9.95 -4.49 -0.05
CA THR A 17 -9.69 -3.56 1.05
C THR A 17 -8.84 -2.39 0.58
N ALA A 18 -7.74 -2.65 -0.14
CA ALA A 18 -6.87 -1.62 -0.71
C ALA A 18 -7.65 -0.71 -1.66
N LYS A 19 -8.50 -1.27 -2.53
CA LYS A 19 -9.38 -0.51 -3.42
C LYS A 19 -10.35 0.40 -2.65
N ALA A 20 -10.95 -0.09 -1.57
CA ALA A 20 -11.83 0.71 -0.73
C ALA A 20 -11.10 1.83 0.01
N ILE A 21 -9.90 1.55 0.55
CA ILE A 21 -9.05 2.55 1.22
C ILE A 21 -8.62 3.63 0.24
N ALA A 22 -8.24 3.26 -0.98
CA ALA A 22 -7.83 4.19 -2.01
C ALA A 22 -8.92 5.23 -2.36
N ARG A 23 -10.20 4.97 -1.97
CA ARG A 23 -11.37 5.85 -2.13
C ARG A 23 -11.38 6.53 -3.50
N ASN A 24 -11.52 5.74 -4.55
CA ASN A 24 -11.68 6.31 -5.86
C ASN A 24 -13.14 6.22 -6.33
N THR A 25 -13.83 7.35 -6.35
CA THR A 25 -14.90 7.59 -7.34
C THR A 25 -14.21 7.74 -8.70
N ILE A 26 -13.93 6.59 -9.33
CA ILE A 26 -13.14 6.46 -10.57
C ILE A 26 -13.98 6.98 -11.75
N SER A 27 -13.55 8.08 -12.37
CA SER A 27 -13.69 8.23 -13.82
C SER A 27 -12.84 7.16 -14.51
N ILE A 28 -13.34 6.57 -15.60
CA ILE A 28 -12.83 5.35 -16.26
C ILE A 28 -11.30 5.29 -16.45
N GLU A 29 -10.64 6.45 -16.56
CA GLU A 29 -9.18 6.61 -16.63
C GLU A 29 -8.41 6.08 -15.40
N ASP A 30 -8.98 6.12 -14.19
CA ASP A 30 -8.28 5.64 -12.99
C ASP A 30 -8.35 4.12 -12.80
N GLN A 31 -9.13 3.40 -13.61
CA GLN A 31 -9.10 1.93 -13.60
C GLN A 31 -7.69 1.39 -13.88
N GLN A 32 -6.91 2.09 -14.72
CA GLN A 32 -5.51 1.76 -14.99
C GLN A 32 -4.58 2.05 -13.81
N GLN A 33 -4.92 2.98 -12.91
CA GLN A 33 -4.13 3.28 -11.71
C GLN A 33 -4.47 2.35 -10.54
N VAL A 34 -5.74 1.98 -10.39
CA VAL A 34 -6.17 1.00 -9.37
C VAL A 34 -5.72 -0.42 -9.74
N ALA A 35 -5.59 -0.74 -11.03
CA ALA A 35 -4.91 -1.94 -11.48
C ALA A 35 -3.41 -1.97 -11.13
N LYS A 36 -2.80 -0.84 -10.73
CA LYS A 36 -1.42 -0.77 -10.23
C LYS A 36 -1.30 -1.04 -8.73
N VAL A 37 -2.39 -1.27 -7.99
CA VAL A 37 -2.29 -1.80 -6.62
C VAL A 37 -1.56 -3.13 -6.76
N HIS A 38 -0.29 -3.13 -6.35
CA HIS A 38 0.60 -4.26 -6.55
C HIS A 38 -0.04 -5.48 -5.88
N ILE A 39 -0.33 -6.51 -6.66
CA ILE A 39 -0.86 -7.76 -6.10
C ILE A 39 0.18 -8.25 -5.08
N PRO A 40 -0.24 -8.55 -3.83
CA PRO A 40 0.71 -9.00 -2.83
C PRO A 40 1.42 -10.26 -3.32
N LYS A 41 2.75 -10.26 -3.25
CA LYS A 41 3.56 -11.45 -3.53
C LYS A 41 3.49 -12.37 -2.31
N ILE A 42 2.40 -13.13 -2.21
CA ILE A 42 2.18 -14.13 -1.15
C ILE A 42 2.13 -15.53 -1.77
N ILE A 43 2.90 -16.44 -1.17
CA ILE A 43 3.04 -17.84 -1.58
C ILE A 43 2.12 -18.71 -0.70
N SER A 44 1.98 -18.37 0.58
CA SER A 44 1.08 -19.06 1.52
C SER A 44 0.34 -18.09 2.44
N ALA A 45 -0.98 -18.26 2.57
CA ALA A 45 -1.79 -17.51 3.53
C ALA A 45 -1.59 -17.96 4.99
N ASP A 46 -0.91 -19.10 5.20
CA ASP A 46 -0.59 -19.63 6.52
C ASP A 46 0.71 -19.05 7.09
N ASN A 47 1.52 -18.39 6.26
CA ASN A 47 2.75 -17.75 6.70
C ASN A 47 2.44 -16.33 7.22
N PRO A 48 2.48 -16.09 8.54
CA PRO A 48 2.12 -14.79 9.12
C PRO A 48 3.02 -13.66 8.63
N ASP A 49 4.24 -13.97 8.22
CA ASP A 49 5.22 -13.00 7.77
C ASP A 49 4.91 -12.51 6.36
N GLU A 50 4.58 -13.45 5.47
CA GLU A 50 4.12 -13.12 4.12
C GLU A 50 2.78 -12.40 4.16
N VAL A 51 1.87 -12.80 5.05
CA VAL A 51 0.61 -12.10 5.27
C VAL A 51 0.85 -10.66 5.73
N LEU A 52 1.75 -10.46 6.70
CA LEU A 52 2.10 -9.12 7.18
C LEU A 52 2.72 -8.26 6.08
N GLU A 53 3.69 -8.78 5.32
CA GLU A 53 4.31 -8.06 4.21
C GLU A 53 3.30 -7.73 3.10
N ALA A 54 2.44 -8.69 2.76
CA ALA A 54 1.36 -8.51 1.80
C ALA A 54 0.41 -7.38 2.22
N ARG A 55 -0.02 -7.38 3.48
CA ARG A 55 -0.90 -6.37 4.06
C ARG A 55 -0.24 -5.00 4.12
N ALA A 56 0.96 -4.90 4.69
CA ALA A 56 1.68 -3.64 4.82
C ALA A 56 1.95 -2.99 3.44
N THR A 57 2.32 -3.79 2.45
CA THR A 57 2.57 -3.30 1.08
C THR A 57 1.27 -2.81 0.42
N ALA A 58 0.19 -3.59 0.50
CA ALA A 58 -1.09 -3.21 -0.09
C ALA A 58 -1.69 -1.98 0.60
N ASP A 59 -1.63 -1.91 1.92
CA ASP A 59 -2.11 -0.77 2.71
C ASP A 59 -1.30 0.50 2.37
N SER A 60 0.03 0.42 2.30
CA SER A 60 0.88 1.54 1.87
C SER A 60 0.53 2.04 0.46
N GLU A 61 0.37 1.16 -0.52
CA GLU A 61 0.02 1.56 -1.89
C GLU A 61 -1.37 2.18 -1.98
N ALA A 62 -2.35 1.64 -1.26
CA ALA A 62 -3.68 2.23 -1.19
C ALA A 62 -3.65 3.66 -0.61
N LEU A 63 -2.84 3.88 0.42
CA LEU A 63 -2.64 5.20 1.02
C LEU A 63 -1.89 6.14 0.09
N ARG A 64 -0.90 5.65 -0.67
CA ARG A 64 -0.21 6.42 -1.71
C ARG A 64 -1.23 6.92 -2.73
N ILE A 65 -2.07 6.05 -3.29
CA ILE A 65 -3.08 6.42 -4.28
C ILE A 65 -4.05 7.47 -3.71
N ARG A 66 -4.48 7.29 -2.46
CA ARG A 66 -5.44 8.20 -1.82
C ARG A 66 -4.88 9.57 -1.50
N TYR A 67 -3.63 9.63 -1.03
CA TYR A 67 -3.08 10.84 -0.42
C TYR A 67 -1.96 11.51 -1.21
N ASN A 68 -1.40 10.85 -2.22
CA ASN A 68 -0.38 11.42 -3.08
C ASN A 68 -0.97 11.84 -4.43
N ASN A 69 -0.93 13.13 -4.73
CA ASN A 69 -1.20 13.62 -6.06
C ASN A 69 0.11 13.56 -6.88
N GLU A 70 0.16 12.71 -7.91
CA GLU A 70 1.39 12.47 -8.68
C GLU A 70 1.91 13.73 -9.39
N ASP A 71 1.03 14.62 -9.87
CA ASP A 71 1.44 15.84 -10.58
C ASP A 71 2.08 16.85 -9.62
N ILE A 72 1.47 17.04 -8.44
CA ILE A 72 2.05 17.88 -7.38
C ILE A 72 3.36 17.27 -6.87
N SER A 73 3.40 15.94 -6.70
CA SER A 73 4.59 15.23 -6.24
C SER A 73 5.75 15.42 -7.21
N LYS A 74 5.53 15.24 -8.51
CA LYS A 74 6.53 15.43 -9.57
C LYS A 74 6.97 16.89 -9.69
N LYS A 75 6.05 17.85 -9.58
CA LYS A 75 6.34 19.29 -9.65
C LYS A 75 7.30 19.73 -8.54
N ASN A 76 7.18 19.17 -7.35
CA ASN A 76 8.00 19.50 -6.18
C ASN A 76 9.22 18.56 -5.98
N GLU A 77 9.43 17.58 -6.88
CA GLU A 77 10.56 16.66 -6.77
C GLU A 77 11.90 17.44 -6.92
N PRO A 78 12.84 17.31 -5.96
CA PRO A 78 14.10 18.04 -6.02
C PRO A 78 15.04 17.49 -7.09
N ARG A 79 16.08 18.27 -7.43
CA ARG A 79 17.17 17.81 -8.30
C ARG A 79 18.20 17.01 -7.49
N GLY A 80 18.89 16.09 -8.17
CA GLY A 80 19.91 15.22 -7.57
C GLY A 80 19.34 13.90 -7.05
N THR A 81 20.09 12.81 -7.24
CA THR A 81 19.64 11.43 -6.93
C THR A 81 19.31 11.24 -5.45
N ILE A 82 20.18 11.72 -4.55
CA ILE A 82 19.99 11.60 -3.10
C ILE A 82 18.75 12.38 -2.65
N SER A 83 18.61 13.63 -3.09
CA SER A 83 17.46 14.49 -2.74
C SER A 83 16.15 13.87 -3.23
N LYS A 84 16.11 13.30 -4.44
CA LYS A 84 14.94 12.59 -4.96
C LYS A 84 14.56 11.40 -4.08
N SER A 85 15.54 10.61 -3.66
CA SER A 85 15.29 9.46 -2.78
C SER A 85 14.74 9.90 -1.42
N LEU A 86 15.34 10.91 -0.80
CA LEU A 86 14.84 11.46 0.48
C LEU A 86 13.43 12.03 0.35
N TYR A 87 13.14 12.73 -0.75
CA TYR A 87 11.80 13.27 -1.03
C TYR A 87 10.76 12.16 -1.14
N LYS A 88 11.05 11.07 -1.86
CA LYS A 88 10.15 9.92 -2.00
C LYS A 88 9.92 9.20 -0.67
N ILE A 89 10.96 9.07 0.17
CA ILE A 89 10.84 8.49 1.51
C ILE A 89 9.96 9.38 2.40
N ALA A 90 10.18 10.70 2.38
CA ALA A 90 9.38 11.64 3.16
C ALA A 90 7.91 11.63 2.73
N GLU A 91 7.64 11.61 1.43
CA GLU A 91 6.28 11.51 0.89
C GLU A 91 5.61 10.19 1.29
N LYS A 92 6.39 9.09 1.31
CA LYS A 92 5.94 7.80 1.83
C LYS A 92 5.52 7.86 3.29
N ILE A 93 6.38 8.40 4.15
CA ILE A 93 6.08 8.58 5.57
C ILE A 93 4.83 9.44 5.75
N ARG A 94 4.67 10.51 4.95
CA ARG A 94 3.53 11.42 5.03
C ARG A 94 2.20 10.69 4.80
N TYR A 95 2.05 9.96 3.69
CA TYR A 95 0.78 9.27 3.41
C TYR A 95 0.54 8.09 4.37
N GLU A 96 1.58 7.37 4.77
CA GLU A 96 1.47 6.27 5.74
C GLU A 96 1.04 6.78 7.11
N LYS A 97 1.57 7.93 7.54
CA LYS A 97 1.20 8.55 8.81
C LYS A 97 -0.26 9.00 8.82
N ILE A 98 -0.69 9.71 7.77
CA ILE A 98 -2.10 10.14 7.62
C ILE A 98 -3.03 8.91 7.67
N GLY A 99 -2.68 7.84 6.95
CA GLY A 99 -3.46 6.60 6.97
C GLY A 99 -3.48 5.92 8.33
N SER A 100 -2.34 5.84 9.01
CA SER A 100 -2.20 5.23 10.33
C SER A 100 -3.01 5.97 11.41
N ASP A 101 -3.19 7.28 11.28
CA ASP A 101 -4.02 8.07 12.18
C ASP A 101 -5.52 7.80 11.98
N GLN A 102 -5.92 7.36 10.78
CA GLN A 102 -7.31 7.06 10.45
C GLN A 102 -7.68 5.58 10.60
N TYR A 103 -6.72 4.68 10.45
CA TYR A 103 -6.96 3.24 10.36
C TYR A 103 -6.06 2.47 11.33
N LEU A 104 -6.63 2.06 12.48
CA LEU A 104 -5.92 1.29 13.50
C LEU A 104 -5.29 0.00 12.95
N GLY A 105 -6.00 -0.71 12.07
CA GLY A 105 -5.48 -1.93 11.43
C GLY A 105 -4.25 -1.66 10.56
N ILE A 106 -4.27 -0.59 9.76
CA ILE A 106 -3.12 -0.21 8.92
C ILE A 106 -1.95 0.22 9.79
N LYS A 107 -2.20 1.01 10.84
CA LYS A 107 -1.17 1.42 11.81
C LYS A 107 -0.45 0.19 12.39
N ASN A 108 -1.19 -0.82 12.81
CA ASN A 108 -0.61 -2.05 13.37
C ASN A 108 0.18 -2.82 12.31
N ASN A 109 -0.36 -2.99 11.10
CA ASN A 109 0.35 -3.67 10.00
C ASN A 109 1.67 -2.97 9.66
N LEU A 110 1.67 -1.64 9.51
CA LEU A 110 2.87 -0.87 9.19
C LEU A 110 3.89 -0.90 10.33
N ASN A 111 3.46 -0.72 11.58
CA ASN A 111 4.35 -0.78 12.73
C ASN A 111 5.03 -2.14 12.85
N ASN A 112 4.26 -3.23 12.78
CA ASN A 112 4.80 -4.58 12.87
C ASN A 112 5.74 -4.87 11.69
N TYR A 113 5.39 -4.43 10.48
CA TYR A 113 6.24 -4.59 9.30
C TYR A 113 7.59 -3.88 9.47
N TYR A 114 7.59 -2.62 9.89
CA TYR A 114 8.84 -1.87 10.06
C TYR A 114 9.67 -2.34 11.24
N GLN A 115 9.06 -2.73 12.37
CA GLN A 115 9.76 -3.34 13.51
C GLN A 115 10.44 -4.66 13.16
N LYS A 116 9.88 -5.39 12.19
CA LYS A 116 10.46 -6.65 11.75
C LYS A 116 11.56 -6.45 10.70
N LYS A 117 11.39 -5.45 9.84
CA LYS A 117 12.29 -5.18 8.71
C LYS A 117 13.60 -4.53 9.15
N TYR A 118 13.62 -3.81 10.27
CA TYR A 118 14.74 -3.02 10.79
C TYR A 118 14.92 -3.30 12.28
#